data_AF-H9MB08-F1
#
_entry.id   AF-H9MB08-F1
#
_cell.length_a   1.000
_cell.length_b   1.000
_cell.length_c   1.000
_cell.angle_alpha   90.00
_cell.angle_beta   90.00
_cell.angle_gamma   90.00
#
_symmetry.space_group_name_H-M   'P 1'
#
loop_
_entity.id
_entity.type
_entity.pdbx_description
1 polymer ?
#
loop_
_entity_poly.entity_id
_entity_poly.type
_entity_poly.pdbx_seq_one_letter_code
_entity_poly.pdbx_strand_id
1 'polypeptide(L)'
;LSPMFPSKLMIGMELRDKVSEYVKERILALRKAHPGQYQNISVVRTNSMKFLPNYFEKGELEKMFFLFPDPHFKEKNHRRRVISVPLLAEYAYAMAVGGILYTVTDVEELGDWMKGCLDAHPLFEKVPEEEVKN
;
A
#
# COMPACT_ATOMS: atom_id res chain seq x y z
N LEU A 1 -12.38 -3.86 -4.43
CA LEU A 1 -11.55 -3.44 -5.58
C LEU A 1 -11.56 -4.44 -6.74
N SER A 2 -11.25 -5.73 -6.53
CA SER A 2 -11.16 -6.72 -7.63
C SER A 2 -12.33 -6.69 -8.64
N PRO A 3 -13.61 -6.75 -8.22
CA PRO A 3 -14.73 -6.70 -9.18
C PRO A 3 -14.96 -5.31 -9.80
N MET A 4 -14.53 -4.24 -9.13
CA MET A 4 -14.69 -2.86 -9.61
C MET A 4 -13.70 -2.52 -10.73
N PHE A 5 -12.52 -3.16 -10.72
CA PHE A 5 -11.47 -2.92 -11.71
C PHE A 5 -10.97 -4.26 -12.29
N PRO A 6 -11.79 -4.97 -13.07
CA PRO A 6 -11.49 -6.34 -13.50
C PRO A 6 -10.25 -6.44 -14.41
N SER A 7 -9.86 -5.36 -15.10
CA SER A 7 -8.68 -5.29 -15.96
C SER A 7 -7.41 -4.85 -15.25
N LYS A 8 -7.47 -4.46 -13.97
CA LYS A 8 -6.33 -3.96 -13.20
C LYS A 8 -5.81 -5.05 -12.27
N LEU A 9 -4.52 -5.35 -12.35
CA LEU A 9 -3.85 -6.26 -11.43
C LEU A 9 -3.59 -5.57 -10.08
N MET A 10 -3.74 -6.31 -8.99
CA MET A 10 -3.48 -5.81 -7.63
C MET A 10 -2.75 -6.88 -6.84
N ILE A 11 -1.79 -6.46 -6.03
CA ILE A 11 -1.03 -7.37 -5.18
C ILE A 11 -0.97 -6.85 -3.75
N GLY A 12 -1.32 -7.72 -2.80
CA GLY A 12 -1.06 -7.50 -1.39
C GLY A 12 0.35 -7.92 -1.03
N MET A 13 1.08 -7.10 -0.30
CA MET A 13 2.40 -7.44 0.26
C MET A 13 2.26 -7.55 1.78
N GLU A 14 2.42 -8.75 2.33
CA GLU A 14 2.23 -9.03 3.77
C GLU A 14 3.46 -9.73 4.35
N LEU A 15 3.92 -9.31 5.53
CA LEU A 15 5.13 -9.84 6.14
C LEU A 15 4.89 -11.17 6.88
N ARG A 16 3.72 -11.32 7.49
CA ARG A 16 3.38 -12.42 8.40
C ARG A 16 2.91 -13.64 7.62
N ASP A 17 3.66 -14.71 7.76
CA ASP A 17 3.45 -15.98 7.05
C ASP A 17 1.99 -16.51 7.13
N LYS A 18 1.47 -16.65 8.35
CA LYS A 18 0.09 -17.12 8.58
C LYS A 18 -0.97 -16.22 7.94
N VAL A 19 -0.72 -14.91 7.90
CA VAL A 19 -1.67 -13.95 7.34
C VAL A 19 -1.61 -13.98 5.82
N SER A 20 -0.41 -14.02 5.23
CA SER A 20 -0.26 -14.17 3.77
C SER A 20 -0.89 -15.47 3.27
N GLU A 21 -0.71 -16.58 3.98
CA GLU A 21 -1.31 -17.86 3.60
C GLU A 21 -2.84 -17.82 3.71
N TYR A 22 -3.38 -17.23 4.78
CA TYR A 22 -4.82 -17.03 4.91
C TYR A 22 -5.41 -16.21 3.75
N VAL A 23 -4.75 -15.12 3.35
CA VAL A 23 -5.20 -14.28 2.23
C VAL A 23 -5.14 -15.06 0.91
N LYS A 24 -4.07 -15.84 0.69
CA LYS A 24 -3.93 -16.68 -0.50
C LYS A 24 -5.04 -17.71 -0.60
N GLU A 25 -5.31 -18.45 0.49
CA GLU A 25 -6.41 -19.43 0.54
C GLU A 25 -7.77 -18.76 0.32
N ARG A 26 -7.98 -17.57 0.88
CA ARG A 26 -9.20 -16.79 0.64
C ARG A 26 -9.37 -16.39 -0.83
N ILE A 27 -8.30 -15.95 -1.50
CA ILE A 27 -8.33 -15.64 -2.94
C ILE A 27 -8.67 -16.90 -3.75
N LEU A 28 -8.05 -18.04 -3.46
CA LEU A 28 -8.33 -19.30 -4.14
C LEU A 28 -9.78 -19.75 -3.95
N ALA A 29 -10.31 -19.65 -2.73
CA ALA A 29 -11.72 -19.94 -2.44
C ALA A 29 -12.67 -19.03 -3.22
N LEU A 30 -12.37 -17.72 -3.30
CA LEU A 30 -13.16 -16.77 -4.08
C LEU A 30 -13.16 -17.09 -5.58
N ARG A 31 -12.01 -17.44 -6.15
CA ARG A 31 -11.91 -17.86 -7.56
C ARG A 31 -12.70 -19.13 -7.85
N LYS A 32 -12.73 -20.08 -6.89
CA LYS A 32 -13.51 -21.31 -7.00
C LYS A 32 -15.02 -21.05 -6.90
N ALA A 33 -15.43 -20.19 -5.97
CA ALA A 33 -16.84 -19.84 -5.76
C ALA A 33 -17.41 -18.94 -6.88
N HIS A 34 -16.55 -18.15 -7.54
CA HIS A 34 -16.93 -17.22 -8.59
C HIS A 34 -16.05 -17.42 -9.84
N PRO A 35 -16.33 -18.45 -10.67
CA PRO A 35 -15.56 -18.71 -11.89
C PRO A 35 -15.42 -17.47 -12.77
N GLY A 36 -14.20 -17.18 -13.23
CA GLY A 36 -13.88 -16.00 -14.04
C GLY A 36 -13.68 -14.70 -13.26
N GLN A 37 -13.98 -14.65 -11.96
CA GLN A 37 -13.75 -13.48 -11.10
C GLN A 37 -12.49 -13.64 -10.23
N TYR A 38 -12.01 -12.54 -9.64
CA TYR A 38 -10.86 -12.48 -8.71
C TYR A 38 -9.52 -12.98 -9.27
N GLN A 39 -9.38 -13.07 -10.60
CA GLN A 39 -8.13 -13.44 -11.26
C GLN A 39 -7.08 -12.32 -11.21
N ASN A 40 -7.52 -11.09 -10.99
CA ASN A 40 -6.70 -9.89 -10.98
C ASN A 40 -6.10 -9.52 -9.62
N ILE A 41 -6.28 -10.37 -8.59
CA ILE A 41 -5.72 -10.13 -7.26
C ILE A 41 -4.83 -11.27 -6.80
N SER A 42 -3.72 -10.93 -6.14
CA SER A 42 -2.80 -11.89 -5.53
C SER A 42 -2.24 -11.34 -4.21
N VAL A 43 -1.49 -12.18 -3.49
CA VAL A 43 -0.74 -11.79 -2.30
C VAL A 43 0.66 -12.40 -2.36
N VAL A 44 1.65 -11.67 -1.87
CA VAL A 44 3.02 -12.14 -1.72
C VAL A 44 3.50 -11.93 -0.29
N ARG A 45 4.17 -12.95 0.27
CA ARG A 45 4.82 -12.84 1.56
C ARG A 45 6.15 -12.12 1.42
N THR A 46 6.25 -10.89 1.91
CA THR A 46 7.45 -10.07 1.74
C THR A 46 7.54 -8.91 2.73
N ASN A 47 8.74 -8.37 2.91
CA ASN A 47 8.93 -7.10 3.60
C ASN A 47 8.92 -5.96 2.58
N SER A 48 7.78 -5.29 2.45
CA SER A 48 7.61 -4.17 1.52
C SER A 48 8.56 -3.00 1.82
N MET A 49 8.94 -2.77 3.07
CA MET A 49 9.90 -1.70 3.42
C MET A 49 11.35 -2.00 3.00
N LYS A 50 11.63 -3.22 2.51
CA LYS A 50 12.99 -3.61 2.09
C LYS A 50 13.09 -3.98 0.63
N PHE A 51 12.03 -4.57 0.09
CA PHE A 51 12.11 -5.25 -1.19
C PHE A 51 11.17 -4.65 -2.24
N LEU A 52 10.47 -3.54 -1.95
CA LEU A 52 9.56 -2.94 -2.93
C LEU A 52 10.22 -2.71 -4.31
N PRO A 53 11.45 -2.15 -4.41
CA PRO A 53 12.10 -1.94 -5.71
C PRO A 53 12.55 -3.23 -6.40
N ASN A 54 12.52 -4.38 -5.71
CA ASN A 54 12.80 -5.68 -6.33
C ASN A 54 11.58 -6.28 -7.03
N TYR A 55 10.37 -5.81 -6.70
CA TYR A 55 9.13 -6.29 -7.32
C TYR A 55 8.64 -5.37 -8.43
N PHE A 56 8.95 -4.08 -8.36
CA PHE A 56 8.38 -3.08 -9.26
C PHE A 56 9.45 -2.26 -9.96
N GLU A 57 9.22 -2.05 -11.25
CA GLU A 57 9.99 -1.11 -12.06
C GLU A 57 9.59 0.34 -11.73
N LYS A 58 10.38 1.28 -12.26
CA LYS A 58 10.10 2.70 -12.08
C LYS A 58 8.74 3.05 -12.70
N GLY A 59 7.85 3.65 -11.92
CA GLY A 59 6.57 4.14 -12.43
C GLY A 59 5.53 3.06 -12.75
N GLU A 60 5.69 1.84 -12.24
CA GLU A 60 4.78 0.72 -12.55
C GLU A 60 3.46 0.78 -11.76
N LEU A 61 3.46 1.44 -10.60
CA LEU A 61 2.30 1.49 -9.70
C LEU A 61 1.45 2.75 -9.91
N GLU A 62 0.16 2.56 -10.20
CA GLU A 62 -0.81 3.66 -10.24
C GLU A 62 -1.35 4.03 -8.86
N LYS A 63 -1.43 3.07 -7.93
CA LYS A 63 -2.02 3.25 -6.60
C LYS A 63 -1.29 2.43 -5.55
N MET A 64 -1.03 3.04 -4.39
CA MET A 64 -0.51 2.36 -3.20
C MET A 64 -1.45 2.57 -2.02
N PHE A 65 -1.61 1.53 -1.19
CA PHE A 65 -2.54 1.56 -0.05
C PHE A 65 -1.82 1.19 1.24
N PHE A 66 -1.82 2.11 2.20
CA PHE A 66 -1.36 1.89 3.57
C PHE A 66 -2.56 2.03 4.51
N LEU A 67 -3.22 0.91 4.78
CA LEU A 67 -4.45 0.86 5.56
C LEU A 67 -4.15 0.31 6.95
N PHE A 68 -4.35 1.13 7.97
CA PHE A 68 -4.12 0.82 9.38
C PHE A 68 -2.71 0.24 9.65
N PRO A 69 -1.63 0.95 9.25
CA PRO A 69 -0.27 0.52 9.56
C PRO A 69 0.00 0.57 11.07
N ASP A 70 0.94 -0.25 11.55
CA ASP A 70 1.31 -0.27 12.97
C ASP A 70 1.88 1.11 13.38
N PRO A 71 1.31 1.77 14.41
CA PRO A 71 1.73 3.09 14.86
C PRO A 71 3.13 3.10 15.50
N HIS A 72 3.57 1.96 16.03
CA HIS A 72 4.84 1.84 16.73
C HIS A 72 5.08 2.91 17.81
N PHE A 73 4.16 3.05 18.76
CA PHE A 73 4.10 4.10 19.81
C PHE A 73 5.39 4.42 20.59
N LYS A 74 6.39 3.54 20.59
CA LYS A 74 7.66 3.79 21.28
C LYS A 74 8.61 4.47 20.31
N GLU A 75 9.17 5.62 20.68
CA GLU A 75 10.07 6.42 19.83
C GLU A 75 11.20 5.61 19.18
N LYS A 76 11.84 4.72 19.95
CA LYS A 76 12.87 3.79 19.44
C LYS A 76 12.43 2.88 18.27
N ASN A 77 11.12 2.74 18.08
CA ASN A 77 10.49 1.95 17.03
C ASN A 77 9.94 2.81 15.88
N HIS A 78 9.98 4.15 15.93
CA HIS A 78 9.45 5.00 14.85
C HIS A 78 10.11 4.71 13.50
N ARG A 79 11.37 4.27 13.49
CA ARG A 79 12.08 3.78 12.29
C ARG A 79 11.41 2.59 11.58
N ARG A 80 10.44 1.94 12.23
CA ARG A 80 9.67 0.82 11.69
C ARG A 80 8.33 1.28 11.08
N ARG A 81 7.95 2.56 11.23
CA ARG A 81 6.74 3.11 10.61
C ARG A 81 6.90 3.01 9.09
N VAL A 82 5.86 2.49 8.43
CA VAL A 82 5.89 2.23 6.99
C VAL A 82 5.90 3.53 6.16
N ILE A 83 5.37 4.62 6.71
CA ILE A 83 5.54 5.95 6.12
C ILE A 83 6.70 6.65 6.83
N SER A 84 7.76 6.92 6.09
CA SER A 84 8.92 7.70 6.53
C SER A 84 9.62 8.30 5.32
N VAL A 85 10.34 9.41 5.51
CA VAL A 85 11.02 10.13 4.41
C VAL A 85 11.88 9.22 3.53
N PRO A 86 12.72 8.28 4.06
CA PRO A 86 13.50 7.38 3.21
C PRO A 86 12.64 6.45 2.35
N LEU A 87 11.56 5.90 2.92
CA LEU A 87 10.66 5.00 2.20
C LEU A 87 9.84 5.72 1.14
N LEU A 88 9.49 6.99 1.37
CA LEU A 88 8.78 7.80 0.37
C LEU A 88 9.57 7.92 -0.93
N ALA A 89 10.91 7.94 -0.90
CA ALA A 89 11.72 7.94 -2.11
C ALA A 89 11.57 6.63 -2.91
N GLU A 90 11.51 5.48 -2.22
CA GLU A 90 11.24 4.18 -2.86
C GLU A 90 9.81 4.11 -3.42
N TYR A 91 8.84 4.69 -2.72
CA TYR A 91 7.44 4.72 -3.16
C TYR A 91 7.29 5.61 -4.39
N ALA A 92 7.92 6.79 -4.38
CA ALA A 92 7.95 7.69 -5.53
C ALA A 92 8.67 7.08 -6.74
N TYR A 93 9.68 6.22 -6.52
CA TYR A 93 10.32 5.48 -7.61
C TYR A 93 9.35 4.47 -8.24
N ALA A 94 8.68 3.65 -7.42
CA ALA A 94 7.77 2.60 -7.91
C ALA A 94 6.47 3.16 -8.50
N MET A 95 6.03 4.34 -8.06
CA MET A 95 4.77 4.95 -8.50
C MET A 95 4.92 5.78 -9.77
N ALA A 96 3.92 5.68 -10.66
CA ALA A 96 3.80 6.55 -11.83
C ALA A 96 3.57 8.01 -11.41
N VAL A 97 3.98 8.96 -12.24
CA VAL A 97 3.60 10.37 -12.06
C VAL A 97 2.07 10.48 -12.15
N GLY A 98 1.46 11.13 -11.16
CA GLY A 98 -0.01 11.19 -11.00
C GLY A 98 -0.62 9.96 -10.31
N GLY A 99 0.19 9.00 -9.87
CA GLY A 99 -0.26 7.90 -9.02
C GLY A 99 -0.70 8.38 -7.64
N ILE A 100 -1.60 7.64 -6.99
CA ILE A 100 -2.20 8.06 -5.71
C ILE A 100 -1.78 7.12 -4.57
N LEU A 101 -1.25 7.70 -3.50
CA LEU A 101 -0.90 7.00 -2.26
C LEU A 101 -1.98 7.25 -1.21
N TYR A 102 -2.71 6.20 -0.85
CA TYR A 102 -3.79 6.25 0.13
C TYR A 102 -3.26 5.84 1.51
N THR A 103 -3.38 6.73 2.50
CA THR A 103 -3.07 6.42 3.91
C THR A 103 -4.33 6.50 4.76
N VAL A 104 -4.58 5.48 5.58
CA VAL A 104 -5.70 5.48 6.54
C VAL A 104 -5.19 4.95 7.88
N THR A 105 -5.56 5.60 8.98
CA THR A 105 -5.27 5.15 10.35
C THR A 105 -6.37 5.63 11.30
N ASP A 106 -6.54 4.89 12.39
CA ASP A 106 -7.36 5.21 13.55
C ASP A 106 -6.54 5.85 14.69
N VAL A 107 -5.24 6.08 14.49
CA VAL A 107 -4.33 6.69 15.46
C VAL A 107 -3.94 8.08 14.98
N GLU A 108 -4.45 9.12 15.65
CA GLU A 108 -4.22 10.53 15.29
C GLU A 108 -2.73 10.88 15.16
N GLU A 109 -1.91 10.50 16.15
CA GLU A 109 -0.45 10.74 16.14
C GLU A 109 0.24 10.10 14.90
N LEU A 110 -0.22 8.92 14.48
CA LEU A 110 0.30 8.29 13.28
C LEU A 110 -0.18 9.03 12.03
N GLY A 111 -1.42 9.52 12.03
CA GLY A 111 -1.98 10.35 10.96
C GLY A 111 -1.14 11.62 10.74
N ASP A 112 -0.86 12.35 11.82
CA ASP A 112 -0.03 13.55 11.80
C ASP A 112 1.39 13.24 11.32
N TRP A 113 1.97 12.12 11.77
CA TRP A 113 3.27 11.66 11.30
C TRP A 113 3.29 11.37 9.80
N MET A 114 2.32 10.61 9.30
CA MET A 114 2.22 10.27 7.88
C MET A 114 2.07 11.53 7.03
N LYS A 115 1.19 12.45 7.45
CA LYS A 115 0.99 13.74 6.80
C LYS A 115 2.27 14.57 6.79
N GLY A 116 2.96 14.69 7.94
CA GLY A 116 4.21 15.44 8.03
C GLY A 116 5.32 14.89 7.13
N CYS A 117 5.43 13.56 7.01
CA CYS A 117 6.39 12.94 6.09
C CYS A 117 6.06 13.23 4.62
N LEU A 118 4.78 13.13 4.24
CA LEU A 118 4.31 13.36 2.87
C LEU A 118 4.45 14.83 2.47
N ASP A 119 4.01 15.76 3.33
CA ASP A 119 4.10 17.21 3.11
C ASP A 119 5.57 17.68 2.94
N ALA A 120 6.52 16.98 3.58
CA ALA A 120 7.95 17.30 3.50
C ALA A 120 8.66 16.72 2.26
N HIS A 121 8.03 15.79 1.52
CA HIS A 121 8.68 15.11 0.41
C HIS A 121 8.29 15.75 -0.93
N PRO A 122 9.26 16.23 -1.75
CA PRO A 122 8.99 17.07 -2.92
C PRO A 122 8.26 16.38 -4.08
N LEU A 123 8.18 15.05 -4.05
CA LEU A 123 7.48 14.24 -5.07
C LEU A 123 6.06 13.84 -4.68
N PHE A 124 5.57 14.31 -3.52
CA PHE A 124 4.20 14.08 -3.09
C PHE A 124 3.52 15.43 -2.84
N GLU A 125 2.24 15.47 -3.18
CA GLU A 125 1.35 16.57 -2.82
C GLU A 125 0.04 16.00 -2.31
N LYS A 126 -0.62 16.77 -1.43
CA LYS A 126 -1.93 16.37 -0.92
C LYS A 126 -2.97 16.53 -2.03
N VAL A 127 -3.69 15.45 -2.32
CA VAL A 127 -4.84 15.49 -3.23
C VAL A 127 -5.94 16.40 -2.62
N PRO A 128 -6.46 17.39 -3.37
CA PRO A 128 -7.55 18.25 -2.92
C PRO A 128 -8.81 17.45 -2.55
N GLU A 129 -9.53 17.87 -1.52
CA GLU A 129 -10.73 17.13 -1.05
C GLU A 129 -11.84 17.01 -2.10
N GLU A 130 -11.88 17.94 -3.07
CA GLU A 130 -12.85 17.90 -4.17
C GLU A 130 -12.59 16.74 -5.14
N GLU A 131 -11.32 16.34 -5.31
CA GLU A 131 -10.92 15.24 -6.18
C GLU A 131 -11.12 13.87 -5.51
N VAL A 132 -11.18 13.82 -4.19
CA VAL A 132 -11.36 12.57 -3.41
C VAL A 132 -12.82 12.07 -3.43
N LYS A 133 -13.78 12.94 -3.77
CA LYS A 133 -15.23 12.63 -3.73
C LYS A 133 -15.80 12.03 -5.03
N ASN A 134 -14.99 11.93 -6.08
CA ASN A 134 -15.36 11.36 -7.39
C ASN A 134 -14.78 9.95 -7.58
#